data_AF-A0A9D4Y4Z6-F1
#
_entry.id   AF-A0A9D4Y4Z6-F1
#
_cell.length_a   1.000
_cell.length_b   1.000
_cell.length_c   1.000
_cell.angle_alpha   90.00
_cell.angle_beta   90.00
_cell.angle_gamma   90.00
#
_symmetry.space_group_name_H-M   'P 1'
#
loop_
_entity.id
_entity.type
_entity.pdbx_description
1 polymer ?
#
loop_
_entity_poly.entity_id
_entity_poly.type
_entity_poly.pdbx_seq_one_letter_code
_entity_poly.pdbx_strand_id
1 'polypeptide(L)'
;MTTKYCYKDLVPFGAMVTMECINVALNTLFKAATLKGMSYHVFVVYAYAVAAFVLLPAPFISKRSRVLPPLSKPILYKIGLLGLIGSSSQIMGYTGISLSSPTLSSAISNLVPAFTFLLAIIFRMERVAIRSSSSQAKVLGTIVSISGAFIVTLYIGPPIIVAHRHSLSLHQTLKSSDQSWAVGGLLLTAEYILVPMWYIVQVQILLVAIV
;
A
#
# COMPACT_ATOMS: atom_id res chain seq x y z
N MET A 1 31.00 1.14 19.22
CA MET A 1 30.54 1.51 17.85
C MET A 1 29.54 0.49 17.29
N THR A 2 29.78 -0.82 17.45
CA THR A 2 28.94 -1.93 16.94
C THR A 2 27.49 -1.91 17.44
N THR A 3 27.23 -1.55 18.70
CA THR A 3 25.88 -1.50 19.27
C THR A 3 24.98 -0.42 18.65
N LYS A 4 25.56 0.71 18.20
CA LYS A 4 24.83 1.79 17.51
C LYS A 4 24.45 1.42 16.07
N TYR A 5 25.27 0.60 15.41
CA TYR A 5 24.97 0.07 14.07
C TYR A 5 23.87 -0.98 14.14
N CYS A 6 24.01 -1.95 15.06
CA CYS A 6 22.98 -2.96 15.27
C CYS A 6 21.63 -2.32 15.64
N TYR A 7 21.60 -1.29 16.50
CA TYR A 7 20.36 -0.54 16.79
C TYR A 7 19.79 0.17 15.56
N LYS A 8 20.64 0.75 14.71
CA LYS A 8 20.20 1.43 13.47
C LYS A 8 19.59 0.47 12.45
N ASP A 9 20.02 -0.78 12.43
CA ASP A 9 19.51 -1.82 11.52
C ASP A 9 18.32 -2.60 12.12
N LEU A 10 18.29 -2.75 13.46
CA LEU A 10 17.21 -3.44 14.18
C LEU A 10 15.94 -2.60 14.27
N VAL A 11 16.05 -1.28 14.40
CA VAL A 11 14.90 -0.35 14.44
C VAL A 11 14.02 -0.43 13.17
N PRO A 12 14.55 -0.33 11.93
CA PRO A 12 13.73 -0.47 10.73
C PRO A 12 13.15 -1.87 10.58
N PHE A 13 13.87 -2.93 10.98
CA PHE A 13 13.33 -4.29 10.99
C PHE A 13 12.15 -4.43 11.95
N GLY A 14 12.29 -3.97 13.19
CA GLY A 14 11.21 -3.97 14.18
C GLY A 14 10.02 -3.12 13.73
N ALA A 15 10.25 -1.99 13.07
CA ALA A 15 9.19 -1.17 12.49
C ALA A 15 8.43 -1.91 11.38
N MET A 16 9.12 -2.62 10.48
CA MET A 16 8.48 -3.44 9.44
C MET A 16 7.60 -4.54 10.03
N VAL A 17 8.11 -5.29 11.00
CA VAL A 17 7.33 -6.35 11.67
C VAL A 17 6.09 -5.76 12.37
N THR A 18 6.26 -4.64 13.07
CA THR A 18 5.14 -3.97 13.75
C THR A 18 4.08 -3.50 12.76
N MET A 19 4.49 -2.93 11.61
CA MET A 19 3.57 -2.51 10.55
C MET A 19 2.78 -3.68 9.99
N GLU A 20 3.42 -4.82 9.72
CA GLU A 20 2.72 -6.01 9.25
C GLU A 20 1.72 -6.56 10.29
N CYS A 21 2.11 -6.60 11.57
CA CYS A 21 1.20 -6.99 12.64
C CYS A 21 -0.02 -6.06 12.73
N ILE A 22 0.18 -4.75 12.62
CA ILE A 22 -0.91 -3.76 12.61
C ILE A 22 -1.81 -3.97 11.39
N ASN A 23 -1.24 -4.24 10.21
CA ASN A 23 -1.98 -4.47 8.98
C ASN A 23 -2.88 -5.71 9.10
N VAL A 24 -2.34 -6.83 9.61
CA VAL A 24 -3.12 -8.06 9.86
C VAL A 24 -4.23 -7.83 10.89
N ALA A 25 -3.95 -7.10 11.96
CA ALA A 25 -4.93 -6.76 12.98
C ALA A 25 -6.08 -5.89 12.43
N LEU A 26 -5.76 -4.86 11.63
CA LEU A 26 -6.74 -3.99 10.98
C LEU A 26 -7.62 -4.78 10.00
N ASN A 27 -7.04 -5.64 9.18
CA ASN A 27 -7.80 -6.48 8.25
C ASN A 27 -8.74 -7.45 8.97
N THR A 28 -8.29 -8.02 10.10
CA THR A 28 -9.12 -8.90 10.94
C THR A 28 -10.27 -8.13 11.58
N LEU A 29 -10.01 -6.93 12.09
CA LEU A 29 -11.02 -6.06 12.69
C LEU A 29 -12.05 -5.59 11.65
N PHE A 30 -11.59 -5.20 10.46
CA PHE A 30 -12.45 -4.84 9.33
C PHE A 30 -13.39 -6.00 8.97
N LYS A 31 -12.86 -7.22 8.89
CA LYS A 31 -13.65 -8.43 8.61
C LYS A 31 -14.67 -8.72 9.71
N ALA A 32 -14.28 -8.60 10.98
CA ALA A 32 -15.21 -8.77 12.10
C ALA A 32 -16.34 -7.72 12.10
N ALA A 33 -16.04 -6.47 11.72
CA ALA A 33 -17.02 -5.40 11.69
C ALA A 33 -17.99 -5.49 10.49
N THR A 34 -17.49 -5.89 9.32
CA THR A 34 -18.32 -6.15 8.13
C THR A 34 -19.22 -7.36 8.31
N LEU A 35 -18.77 -8.42 9.01
CA LEU A 35 -19.63 -9.55 9.38
C LEU A 35 -20.82 -9.14 10.27
N LYS A 36 -20.71 -8.04 11.01
CA LYS A 36 -21.80 -7.44 11.80
C LYS A 36 -22.65 -6.43 11.00
N GLY A 37 -22.46 -6.35 9.68
CA GLY A 37 -23.26 -5.50 8.78
C GLY A 37 -22.73 -4.07 8.60
N MET A 38 -21.52 -3.75 9.05
CA MET A 38 -20.96 -2.41 8.90
C MET A 38 -20.49 -2.13 7.46
N SER A 39 -20.87 -0.99 6.90
CA SER A 39 -20.40 -0.52 5.59
C SER A 39 -18.91 -0.14 5.62
N TYR A 40 -18.19 -0.41 4.53
CA TYR A 40 -16.75 -0.15 4.43
C TYR A 40 -16.41 1.34 4.53
N HIS A 41 -17.23 2.23 3.95
CA HIS A 41 -17.05 3.68 4.06
C HIS A 41 -17.05 4.13 5.52
N VAL A 42 -17.96 3.57 6.31
CA VAL A 42 -18.09 3.90 7.74
C VAL A 42 -16.86 3.44 8.49
N PHE A 43 -16.37 2.22 8.23
CA PHE A 43 -15.12 1.73 8.82
C PHE A 43 -13.94 2.65 8.51
N VAL A 44 -13.78 3.05 7.24
CA VAL A 44 -12.68 3.91 6.79
C VAL A 44 -12.72 5.26 7.50
N VAL A 45 -13.89 5.89 7.58
CA VAL A 45 -14.07 7.17 8.29
C VAL A 45 -13.70 7.04 9.77
N TYR A 46 -14.17 5.99 10.45
CA TYR A 46 -13.83 5.76 11.86
C TYR A 46 -12.34 5.49 12.07
N ALA A 47 -11.73 4.65 11.23
CA ALA A 47 -10.31 4.35 11.32
C ALA A 47 -9.45 5.61 11.17
N TYR A 48 -9.77 6.47 10.19
CA TYR A 48 -9.08 7.74 9.99
C TYR A 48 -9.33 8.73 11.13
N ALA A 49 -10.55 8.80 11.67
CA ALA A 49 -10.87 9.67 12.80
C ALA A 49 -10.11 9.25 14.07
N VAL A 50 -10.08 7.96 14.38
CA VAL A 50 -9.32 7.40 15.51
C VAL A 50 -7.82 7.62 15.31
N ALA A 51 -7.30 7.35 14.11
CA ALA A 51 -5.88 7.59 13.80
C ALA A 51 -5.52 9.07 13.98
N ALA A 52 -6.35 9.99 13.49
CA ALA A 52 -6.14 11.43 13.68
C ALA A 52 -6.14 11.81 15.16
N PHE A 53 -7.10 11.30 15.95
CA PHE A 53 -7.19 11.57 17.38
C PHE A 53 -5.98 11.04 18.16
N VAL A 54 -5.50 9.83 17.84
CA VAL A 54 -4.33 9.21 18.47
C VAL A 54 -3.03 9.90 18.07
N LEU A 55 -2.93 10.40 16.83
CA LEU A 55 -1.75 11.12 16.35
C LEU A 55 -1.70 12.59 16.78
N LEU A 56 -2.85 13.21 17.07
CA LEU A 56 -2.96 14.60 17.51
C LEU A 56 -2.08 14.96 18.72
N PRO A 57 -1.96 14.15 19.79
CA PRO A 57 -1.08 14.45 20.92
C PRO A 57 0.41 14.27 20.62
N ALA A 58 0.79 13.47 19.62
CA ALA A 58 2.18 13.14 19.32
C ALA A 58 3.09 14.38 19.08
N PRO A 59 2.70 15.40 18.29
CA PRO A 59 3.52 16.61 18.12
C PRO A 59 3.67 17.43 19.40
N PHE A 60 2.74 17.37 20.36
CA PHE A 60 2.81 18.14 21.61
C PHE A 60 3.68 17.45 22.68
N ILE A 61 3.73 16.12 22.69
CA ILE A 61 4.52 15.33 23.65
C ILE A 61 5.97 15.14 23.18
N SER A 62 6.21 15.21 21.87
CA SER A 62 7.54 15.01 21.29
C SER A 62 8.50 16.14 21.68
N LYS A 63 9.38 15.87 22.66
CA LYS A 63 10.53 16.73 23.02
C LYS A 63 11.60 16.85 21.93
N ARG A 64 11.36 16.29 20.73
CA ARG A 64 12.26 16.43 19.60
C ARG A 64 12.19 17.88 19.14
N SER A 65 13.18 18.68 19.56
CA SER A 65 13.40 20.08 19.20
C SER A 65 13.70 20.24 17.70
N ARG A 66 12.77 19.83 16.84
CA ARG A 66 12.67 20.32 15.47
C ARG A 66 11.66 21.44 15.52
N VAL A 67 12.13 22.66 15.28
CA VAL A 67 11.26 23.76 14.87
C VAL A 67 10.47 23.21 13.68
N LEU A 68 9.15 22.98 13.85
CA LEU A 68 8.33 22.59 12.71
C LEU A 68 8.50 23.72 11.68
N PRO A 69 8.83 23.40 10.42
CA PRO A 69 8.93 24.43 9.41
C PRO A 69 7.59 25.17 9.38
N PRO A 70 7.59 26.51 9.32
CA PRO A 70 6.36 27.26 9.20
C PRO A 70 5.57 26.72 8.00
N LEU A 71 4.26 26.54 8.17
CA LEU A 71 3.36 26.05 7.12
C LEU A 71 3.35 27.04 5.95
N SER A 72 4.30 26.88 5.04
CA SER A 72 4.39 27.65 3.83
C SER A 72 3.36 27.14 2.83
N LYS A 73 2.83 28.04 1.99
CA LYS A 73 1.91 27.70 0.89
C LYS A 73 2.36 26.48 0.03
N PRO A 74 3.65 26.32 -0.34
CA PRO A 74 4.08 25.14 -1.11
C PRO A 74 4.01 23.84 -0.32
N ILE A 75 4.26 23.85 1.00
CA ILE A 75 4.11 22.66 1.84
C ILE A 75 2.63 22.27 1.95
N LEU A 76 1.74 23.26 2.12
CA LEU A 76 0.29 23.03 2.16
C LEU A 76 -0.21 22.42 0.84
N TYR A 77 0.24 22.94 -0.30
CA TYR A 77 -0.09 22.38 -1.62
C TYR A 77 0.39 20.92 -1.76
N LYS A 78 1.62 20.62 -1.34
CA LYS A 78 2.17 19.25 -1.36
C LYS A 78 1.39 18.29 -0.45
N ILE A 79 0.97 18.74 0.74
CA ILE A 79 0.12 17.95 1.64
C ILE A 79 -1.25 17.70 1.00
N GLY A 80 -1.84 18.70 0.36
CA GLY A 80 -3.10 18.55 -0.39
C GLY A 80 -2.97 17.52 -1.52
N LEU A 81 -1.89 17.59 -2.31
CA LEU A 81 -1.57 16.60 -3.34
C LEU A 81 -1.41 15.19 -2.77
N LEU A 82 -0.72 15.06 -1.63
CA LEU A 82 -0.54 13.79 -0.93
C LEU A 82 -1.89 13.20 -0.50
N GLY A 83 -2.80 14.02 0.02
CA GLY A 83 -4.16 13.61 0.39
C GLY A 83 -5.00 13.18 -0.81
N LEU A 84 -4.91 13.91 -1.93
CA LEU A 84 -5.61 13.59 -3.18
C LEU A 84 -5.15 12.28 -3.80
N ILE A 85 -3.84 12.02 -3.83
CA ILE A 85 -3.27 10.77 -4.35
C ILE A 85 -3.73 9.59 -3.47
N GLY A 86 -3.63 9.73 -2.15
CA GLY A 86 -4.02 8.67 -1.22
C GLY A 86 -5.51 8.34 -1.27
N SER A 87 -6.36 9.37 -1.32
CA SER A 87 -7.82 9.19 -1.40
C SER A 87 -8.24 8.56 -2.74
N SER A 88 -7.67 9.05 -3.85
CA SER A 88 -7.90 8.49 -5.18
C SER A 88 -7.48 7.03 -5.27
N SER A 89 -6.31 6.69 -4.71
CA SER A 89 -5.80 5.31 -4.66
C SER A 89 -6.78 4.37 -3.95
N GLN A 90 -7.29 4.75 -2.76
CA GLN A 90 -8.25 3.92 -2.04
C GLN A 90 -9.58 3.76 -2.78
N ILE A 91 -10.11 4.83 -3.39
CA ILE A 91 -11.36 4.77 -4.15
C ILE A 91 -11.21 3.82 -5.34
N MET A 92 -10.09 3.91 -6.06
CA MET A 92 -9.78 3.01 -7.18
C MET A 92 -9.61 1.57 -6.71
N GLY A 93 -9.00 1.33 -5.54
CA GLY A 93 -8.85 0.00 -4.97
C GLY A 93 -10.18 -0.66 -4.60
N TYR A 94 -11.02 0.04 -3.83
CA TYR A 94 -12.34 -0.49 -3.46
C TYR A 94 -13.25 -0.71 -4.67
N THR A 95 -13.23 0.20 -5.65
CA THR A 95 -13.98 0.06 -6.91
C THR A 95 -13.42 -1.10 -7.75
N GLY A 96 -12.09 -1.23 -7.82
CA GLY A 96 -11.40 -2.29 -8.53
C GLY A 96 -11.73 -3.67 -7.99
N ILE A 97 -11.74 -3.84 -6.66
CA ILE A 97 -12.17 -5.07 -5.99
C ILE A 97 -13.65 -5.36 -6.28
N SER A 98 -14.51 -4.34 -6.24
CA SER A 98 -15.94 -4.48 -6.53
C SER A 98 -16.23 -4.93 -7.96
N LEU A 99 -15.41 -4.51 -8.93
CA LEU A 99 -15.59 -4.83 -10.35
C LEU A 99 -14.85 -6.11 -10.78
N SER A 100 -13.90 -6.60 -9.97
CA SER A 100 -13.10 -7.78 -10.28
C SER A 100 -13.15 -8.81 -9.15
N SER A 101 -12.05 -9.01 -8.43
CA SER A 101 -12.03 -9.87 -7.25
C SER A 101 -10.93 -9.48 -6.26
N PRO A 102 -11.09 -9.78 -4.96
CA PRO A 102 -10.04 -9.63 -3.97
C PRO A 102 -8.76 -10.41 -4.33
N THR A 103 -8.91 -11.59 -4.94
CA THR A 103 -7.76 -12.40 -5.39
C THR A 103 -6.95 -11.69 -6.45
N LEU A 104 -7.60 -11.00 -7.40
CA LEU A 104 -6.91 -10.19 -8.40
C LEU A 104 -6.19 -9.00 -7.75
N SER A 105 -6.79 -8.37 -6.73
CA SER A 105 -6.10 -7.30 -5.98
C SER A 105 -4.84 -7.83 -5.30
N SER A 106 -4.91 -8.96 -4.59
CA SER A 106 -3.72 -9.60 -4.00
C SER A 106 -2.69 -10.02 -5.05
N ALA A 107 -3.12 -10.43 -6.24
CA ALA A 107 -2.23 -10.75 -7.35
C ALA A 107 -1.44 -9.52 -7.85
N ILE A 108 -2.08 -8.35 -7.90
CA ILE A 108 -1.46 -7.12 -8.39
C ILE A 108 -0.65 -6.43 -7.28
N SER A 109 -1.05 -6.55 -6.01
CA SER A 109 -0.31 -6.01 -4.85
C SER A 109 1.12 -6.54 -4.76
N ASN A 110 1.27 -7.77 -5.23
CA ASN A 110 2.52 -8.50 -5.37
C ASN A 110 3.52 -7.84 -6.35
N LEU A 111 3.05 -6.93 -7.20
CA LEU A 111 3.86 -6.12 -8.11
C LEU A 111 4.28 -4.76 -7.52
N VAL A 112 3.84 -4.41 -6.30
CA VAL A 112 4.19 -3.14 -5.65
C VAL A 112 5.70 -2.87 -5.61
N PRO A 113 6.58 -3.85 -5.29
CA PRO A 113 8.02 -3.62 -5.35
C PRO A 113 8.52 -3.23 -6.75
N ALA A 114 7.93 -3.82 -7.80
CA ALA A 114 8.25 -3.53 -9.19
C ALA A 114 7.85 -2.10 -9.57
N PHE A 115 6.61 -1.71 -9.28
CA PHE A 115 6.12 -0.36 -9.54
C PHE A 115 6.92 0.69 -8.75
N THR A 116 7.26 0.39 -7.50
CA THR A 116 8.09 1.26 -6.66
C THR A 116 9.47 1.49 -7.29
N PHE A 117 10.13 0.43 -7.77
CA PHE A 117 11.43 0.55 -8.45
C PHE A 117 11.33 1.32 -9.77
N LEU A 118 10.30 1.04 -10.57
CA LEU A 118 10.05 1.74 -11.83
C LEU A 118 9.85 3.25 -11.60
N LEU A 119 9.02 3.63 -10.63
CA LEU A 119 8.79 5.02 -10.27
C LEU A 119 10.07 5.67 -9.74
N ALA A 120 10.89 4.97 -8.96
CA ALA A 120 12.18 5.50 -8.49
C ALA A 120 13.14 5.84 -9.65
N ILE A 121 13.11 5.06 -10.74
CA ILE A 121 13.85 5.36 -11.98
C ILE A 121 13.25 6.57 -12.69
N ILE A 122 11.93 6.60 -12.90
CA ILE A 122 11.22 7.69 -13.60
C ILE A 122 11.43 9.03 -12.89
N PHE A 123 11.30 9.06 -11.56
CA PHE A 123 11.56 10.25 -10.75
C PHE A 123 13.05 10.54 -10.55
N ARG A 124 13.94 9.76 -11.17
CA ARG A 124 15.40 9.92 -11.13
C ARG A 124 15.96 9.92 -9.71
N MET A 125 15.26 9.28 -8.78
CA MET A 125 15.70 9.06 -7.40
C MET A 125 16.80 7.99 -7.34
N GLU A 126 16.81 7.10 -8.32
CA GLU A 126 17.76 6.00 -8.46
C GLU A 126 18.52 6.16 -9.79
N ARG A 127 19.86 6.30 -9.75
CA ARG A 127 20.68 6.22 -10.98
C ARG A 127 21.03 4.76 -11.24
N VAL A 128 20.41 4.16 -12.24
CA VAL A 128 20.70 2.78 -12.66
C VAL A 128 22.04 2.78 -13.40
N ALA A 129 23.13 2.62 -12.66
CA ALA A 129 24.41 2.26 -13.25
C ALA A 129 24.41 0.75 -13.47
N ILE A 130 24.13 0.29 -14.69
CA ILE A 130 23.96 -1.14 -15.05
C ILE A 130 25.18 -2.00 -14.65
N ARG A 131 26.37 -1.38 -14.52
CA ARG A 131 27.63 -2.00 -14.07
C ARG A 131 27.87 -1.98 -12.56
N SER A 132 27.05 -1.29 -11.76
CA SER A 132 27.20 -1.25 -10.31
C SER A 132 26.57 -2.49 -9.68
N SER A 133 27.31 -3.17 -8.81
CA SER A 133 26.83 -4.33 -8.05
C SER A 133 25.59 -4.00 -7.22
N SER A 134 25.47 -2.76 -6.73
CA SER A 134 24.29 -2.31 -5.99
C SER A 134 23.05 -2.19 -6.88
N SER A 135 23.18 -1.62 -8.08
CA SER A 135 22.05 -1.54 -9.03
C SER A 135 21.64 -2.93 -9.53
N GLN A 136 22.60 -3.84 -9.76
CA GLN A 136 22.30 -5.22 -10.14
C GLN A 136 21.58 -5.98 -9.03
N ALA A 137 22.00 -5.82 -7.77
CA ALA A 137 21.33 -6.44 -6.62
C ALA A 137 19.89 -5.91 -6.46
N LYS A 138 19.64 -4.62 -6.68
CA LYS A 138 18.29 -4.04 -6.65
C LYS A 138 17.40 -4.56 -7.77
N VAL A 139 17.92 -4.67 -8.99
CA VAL A 139 17.19 -5.25 -10.12
C VAL A 139 16.90 -6.73 -9.88
N LEU A 140 17.88 -7.51 -9.45
CA LEU A 140 17.72 -8.94 -9.16
C LEU A 140 16.72 -9.15 -8.01
N GLY A 141 16.81 -8.36 -6.94
CA GLY A 141 15.86 -8.39 -5.83
C GLY A 141 14.43 -8.06 -6.27
N THR A 142 14.28 -7.10 -7.20
CA THR A 142 12.98 -6.77 -7.79
C THR A 142 12.44 -7.94 -8.61
N ILE A 143 13.26 -8.57 -9.46
CA ILE A 143 12.89 -9.74 -10.26
C ILE A 143 12.47 -10.91 -9.35
N VAL A 144 13.29 -11.24 -8.35
CA VAL A 144 13.00 -12.31 -7.38
C VAL A 144 11.72 -12.01 -6.60
N SER A 145 11.50 -10.75 -6.20
CA SER A 145 10.26 -10.35 -5.53
C SER A 145 9.04 -10.54 -6.43
N ILE A 146 9.10 -10.09 -7.70
CA ILE A 146 8.01 -10.28 -8.67
C ILE A 146 7.75 -11.78 -8.87
N SER A 147 8.80 -12.57 -9.12
CA SER A 147 8.68 -14.02 -9.33
C SER A 147 8.09 -14.73 -8.13
N GLY A 148 8.55 -14.45 -6.90
CA GLY A 148 7.99 -15.02 -5.68
C GLY A 148 6.52 -14.68 -5.50
N ALA A 149 6.14 -13.44 -5.84
CA ALA A 149 4.78 -12.96 -5.72
C ALA A 149 3.84 -13.59 -6.78
N PHE A 150 4.31 -13.81 -8.02
CA PHE A 150 3.62 -14.62 -9.02
C PHE A 150 3.46 -16.08 -8.59
N ILE A 151 4.49 -16.69 -8.00
CA ILE A 151 4.42 -18.06 -7.48
C ILE A 151 3.33 -18.16 -6.42
N VAL A 152 3.32 -17.28 -5.41
CA VAL A 152 2.27 -17.25 -4.36
C VAL A 152 0.88 -17.06 -4.94
N THR A 153 0.75 -16.21 -5.97
CA THR A 153 -0.54 -15.91 -6.61
C THR A 153 -1.07 -17.05 -7.45
N LEU A 154 -0.21 -17.70 -8.24
CA LEU A 154 -0.58 -18.79 -9.15
C LEU A 154 -0.60 -20.15 -8.43
N TYR A 155 -0.08 -20.21 -7.20
CA TYR A 155 -0.14 -21.41 -6.38
C TYR A 155 -1.58 -21.65 -5.89
N ILE A 156 -2.27 -22.55 -6.58
CA ILE A 156 -3.60 -23.03 -6.18
C ILE A 156 -3.41 -24.06 -5.07
N GLY A 157 -3.44 -23.60 -3.82
CA GLY A 157 -3.51 -24.48 -2.64
C GLY A 157 -4.93 -25.00 -2.39
N PRO A 158 -5.11 -26.15 -1.70
CA PRO A 158 -6.42 -26.64 -1.29
C PRO A 158 -7.16 -25.59 -0.45
N PRO A 159 -8.46 -25.34 -0.68
CA PRO A 159 -9.23 -24.37 0.09
C PRO A 159 -9.33 -24.83 1.55
N ILE A 160 -8.80 -24.01 2.46
CA ILE A 160 -8.72 -24.31 3.91
C ILE A 160 -10.10 -24.15 4.58
N ILE A 161 -11.08 -23.52 3.91
CA ILE A 161 -12.47 -23.39 4.37
C ILE A 161 -13.42 -23.82 3.25
N VAL A 162 -14.01 -25.01 3.41
CA VAL A 162 -15.11 -25.49 2.56
C VAL A 162 -16.39 -24.81 3.03
N ALA A 163 -16.67 -23.61 2.53
CA ALA A 163 -18.02 -23.04 2.61
C ALA A 163 -18.88 -23.70 1.52
N HIS A 164 -19.92 -24.43 1.91
CA HIS A 164 -20.93 -24.98 1.02
C HIS A 164 -21.54 -23.86 0.16
N ARG A 165 -21.17 -23.79 -1.12
CA ARG A 165 -21.85 -22.91 -2.08
C ARG A 165 -22.96 -23.68 -2.76
N HIS A 166 -24.20 -23.32 -2.44
CA HIS A 166 -25.36 -23.69 -3.23
C HIS A 166 -25.16 -23.15 -4.66
N SER A 167 -25.15 -24.06 -5.63
CA SER A 167 -25.06 -23.77 -7.05
C SER A 167 -26.36 -23.12 -7.51
N LEU A 168 -26.32 -21.84 -7.90
CA LEU A 168 -27.42 -21.17 -8.59
C LEU A 168 -26.92 -20.56 -9.92
N SER A 169 -27.41 -21.18 -10.99
CA SER A 169 -27.54 -20.74 -12.40
C SER A 169 -26.37 -20.00 -13.06
N LEU A 170 -25.61 -20.75 -13.85
CA LEU A 170 -24.65 -20.29 -14.84
C LEU A 170 -25.36 -20.23 -16.20
N HIS A 171 -25.91 -19.07 -16.62
CA HIS A 171 -26.19 -18.87 -18.06
C HIS A 171 -26.46 -17.44 -18.61
N GLN A 172 -26.14 -16.30 -17.95
CA GLN A 172 -26.57 -15.02 -18.56
C GLN A 172 -25.65 -13.79 -18.52
N THR A 173 -24.38 -13.90 -18.09
CA THR A 173 -23.55 -12.69 -17.85
C THR A 173 -22.12 -12.77 -18.37
N LEU A 174 -21.83 -13.49 -19.46
CA LEU A 174 -20.45 -13.63 -19.93
C LEU A 174 -19.88 -12.39 -20.67
N LYS A 175 -20.70 -11.58 -21.33
CA LYS A 175 -20.19 -10.44 -22.13
C LYS A 175 -20.00 -9.13 -21.36
N SER A 176 -20.76 -8.89 -20.30
CA SER A 176 -20.63 -7.73 -19.42
C SER A 176 -19.68 -7.97 -18.24
N SER A 177 -19.48 -9.22 -17.83
CA SER A 177 -18.56 -9.60 -16.75
C SER A 177 -17.09 -9.48 -17.16
N ASP A 178 -16.72 -9.79 -18.41
CA ASP A 178 -15.32 -9.69 -18.86
C ASP A 178 -14.83 -8.24 -18.97
N GLN A 179 -15.68 -7.34 -19.47
CA GLN A 179 -15.33 -5.92 -19.60
C GLN A 179 -15.26 -5.22 -18.23
N SER A 180 -16.17 -5.54 -17.30
CA SER A 180 -16.13 -5.02 -15.94
C SER A 180 -14.95 -5.57 -15.14
N TRP A 181 -14.61 -6.85 -15.32
CA TRP A 181 -13.43 -7.47 -14.71
C TRP A 181 -12.12 -6.82 -15.20
N ALA A 182 -11.99 -6.56 -16.50
CA ALA A 182 -10.82 -5.88 -17.06
C ALA A 182 -10.67 -4.43 -16.55
N VAL A 183 -11.79 -3.70 -16.45
CA VAL A 183 -11.80 -2.35 -15.84
C VAL A 183 -11.42 -2.43 -14.36
N GLY A 184 -11.90 -3.45 -13.63
CA GLY A 184 -11.52 -3.69 -12.24
C GLY A 184 -10.03 -3.96 -12.08
N GLY A 185 -9.43 -4.78 -12.94
CA GLY A 185 -7.98 -5.01 -12.97
C GLY A 185 -7.16 -3.76 -13.28
N LEU A 186 -7.65 -2.90 -14.18
CA LEU A 186 -7.01 -1.63 -14.52
C LEU A 186 -7.07 -0.64 -13.34
N LEU A 187 -8.20 -0.55 -12.64
CA LEU A 187 -8.35 0.27 -11.44
C LEU A 187 -7.45 -0.21 -10.29
N LEU A 188 -7.35 -1.53 -10.09
CA LEU A 188 -6.41 -2.13 -9.12
C LEU A 188 -4.95 -1.85 -9.50
N THR A 189 -4.60 -1.95 -10.78
CA THR A 189 -3.25 -1.62 -11.24
C THR A 189 -2.94 -0.14 -10.98
N ALA A 190 -3.91 0.75 -11.21
CA ALA A 190 -3.76 2.17 -10.90
C ALA A 190 -3.61 2.42 -9.38
N GLU A 191 -4.38 1.74 -8.53
CA GLU A 191 -4.21 1.78 -7.07
C GLU A 191 -2.75 1.45 -6.69
N TYR A 192 -2.23 0.30 -7.14
CA TYR A 192 -0.89 -0.16 -6.76
C TYR A 192 0.27 0.61 -7.43
N ILE A 193 -0.01 1.48 -8.39
CA ILE A 193 0.93 2.50 -8.89
C ILE A 193 0.86 3.79 -8.06
N LEU A 194 -0.36 4.20 -7.68
CA LEU A 194 -0.59 5.40 -6.87
C LEU A 194 -0.06 5.23 -5.44
N VAL A 195 -0.07 4.02 -4.87
CA VAL A 195 0.46 3.76 -3.53
C VAL A 195 1.98 4.06 -3.44
N PRO A 196 2.86 3.51 -4.30
CA PRO A 196 4.27 3.92 -4.36
C PRO A 196 4.47 5.41 -4.66
N MET A 197 3.64 5.99 -5.54
CA MET A 197 3.69 7.42 -5.85
C MET A 197 3.42 8.27 -4.60
N TRP A 198 2.43 7.86 -3.80
CA TRP A 198 2.09 8.48 -2.52
C TRP A 198 3.27 8.42 -1.55
N TYR A 199 3.92 7.27 -1.39
CA TYR A 199 5.12 7.13 -0.56
C TYR A 199 6.28 8.04 -1.02
N ILE A 200 6.51 8.16 -2.33
CA ILE A 200 7.57 9.04 -2.87
C ILE A 200 7.30 10.50 -2.52
N VAL A 201 6.06 10.97 -2.73
CA VAL A 201 5.67 12.35 -2.39
C VAL A 201 5.78 12.57 -0.87
N GLN A 202 5.39 11.59 -0.06
CA GLN A 202 5.52 11.65 1.40
C GLN A 202 6.97 11.83 1.85
N VAL A 203 7.91 11.06 1.28
CA VAL A 203 9.35 11.17 1.59
C VAL A 203 9.89 12.54 1.18
N GLN A 204 9.50 13.07 0.01
CA GLN A 204 9.93 14.40 -0.42
C GLN A 204 9.44 15.51 0.51
N ILE A 205 8.21 15.42 1.02
CA ILE A 205 7.67 16.36 2.00
C ILE A 205 8.43 16.24 3.32
N LEU A 206 8.69 15.01 3.77
CA LEU A 206 9.44 14.76 5.00
C LEU A 206 10.86 15.33 4.90
N LEU A 207 11.55 15.17 3.77
CA LEU A 207 12.88 15.71 3.55
C LEU A 207 12.90 17.25 3.62
N VAL A 208 11.94 17.91 2.98
CA VAL A 208 11.80 19.38 3.04
C VAL A 208 11.46 19.86 4.45
N ALA A 209 10.78 19.05 5.26
CA ALA A 209 10.46 19.40 6.64
C ALA A 209 11.62 19.15 7.65
N ILE A 210 12.70 18.51 7.20
CA ILE A 210 13.87 18.15 8.03
C ILE A 210 15.05 19.09 7.81
N VAL A 211 15.13 19.72 6.63
CA VAL A 211 16.13 20.73 6.24
C VAL A 211 15.66 22.10 6.69
#